data_AF-A0A223FQY8-F1
#
_entry.id   AF-A0A223FQY8-F1
#
_cell.length_a   1.000
_cell.length_b   1.000
_cell.length_c   1.000
_cell.angle_alpha   90.00
_cell.angle_beta   90.00
_cell.angle_gamma   90.00
#
_symmetry.space_group_name_H-M   'P 1'
#
loop_
_entity.id
_entity.type
_entity.pdbx_description
1 polymer ?
#
loop_
_entity_poly.entity_id
_entity_poly.type
_entity_poly.pdbx_seq_one_letter_code
_entity_poly.pdbx_strand_id
1 'polypeptide(L)'
;MIKPNQNSLCPFRSGPRTPPKLFYVMESAPCRGVLLAASLIGVRLELEWVDLRSEDDKRQKLGGKNPAGQVPTLDDNGYYLSESRAIIMYLANEYMGSDDSLYPRDAKKRGLVDRMLFFDMGTLFKSFADYYLPFMFAGAIPTQRKLDDVKKAFAVFDKMLAGSDYAAGDAITIADAALAATVSTIEVVEVLKIENYPNVWAWYGRCKEALPDYERANPAVEFEKFAIALITEPSTRQLFAALSGRFKVMSWTMRMNKNPQLQLAETLALPIFSSMADVTAGRPVPLFPATRASPPPG
;
A
#
# COMPACT_ATOMS: atom_id res chain seq x y z
N MET A 1 11.11 -12.31 -13.44
CA MET A 1 10.08 -11.30 -13.79
C MET A 1 8.83 -12.04 -14.25
N ILE A 2 7.80 -12.12 -13.39
CA ILE A 2 6.52 -12.79 -13.71
C ILE A 2 5.47 -11.68 -13.72
N LYS A 3 4.82 -11.44 -14.87
CA LYS A 3 3.64 -10.58 -14.95
C LYS A 3 2.46 -11.33 -14.31
N PRO A 4 1.72 -10.76 -13.34
CA PRO A 4 0.57 -11.43 -12.77
C PRO A 4 -0.60 -11.47 -13.78
N ASN A 5 -1.20 -12.65 -13.86
CA ASN A 5 -2.25 -13.04 -14.78
C ASN A 5 -3.57 -12.33 -14.45
N GLN A 6 -4.14 -11.61 -15.43
CA GLN A 6 -5.45 -10.99 -15.35
C GLN A 6 -6.50 -12.02 -15.78
N ASN A 7 -7.13 -12.75 -14.85
CA ASN A 7 -8.51 -13.26 -14.98
C ASN A 7 -8.85 -14.29 -13.89
N SER A 8 -9.70 -13.90 -12.95
CA SER A 8 -10.92 -14.64 -12.59
C SER A 8 -11.69 -13.80 -11.55
N LEU A 9 -12.95 -13.50 -11.86
CA LEU A 9 -13.80 -12.53 -11.19
C LEU A 9 -15.02 -13.28 -10.62
N CYS A 10 -15.47 -12.91 -9.41
CA CYS A 10 -16.84 -13.14 -8.92
C CYS A 10 -17.87 -12.52 -9.90
N PRO A 11 -19.16 -12.90 -9.89
CA PRO A 11 -20.11 -12.39 -10.88
C PRO A 11 -20.44 -10.91 -10.63
N PHE A 12 -19.82 -10.01 -11.39
CA PHE A 12 -20.02 -8.56 -11.33
C PHE A 12 -21.32 -8.13 -12.04
N ARG A 13 -21.97 -7.09 -11.50
CA ARG A 13 -23.12 -6.44 -12.16
C ARG A 13 -22.64 -5.74 -13.44
N SER A 14 -22.94 -6.35 -14.58
CA SER A 14 -22.62 -5.85 -15.92
C SER A 14 -23.60 -4.76 -16.37
N GLY A 15 -23.15 -3.50 -16.33
CA GLY A 15 -23.71 -2.40 -17.11
C GLY A 15 -22.81 -2.05 -18.31
N PRO A 16 -23.29 -1.30 -19.32
CA PRO A 16 -22.58 -1.03 -20.58
C PRO A 16 -21.44 0.02 -20.49
N ARG A 17 -20.96 0.36 -19.29
CA ARG A 17 -19.92 1.38 -19.10
C ARG A 17 -18.54 0.76 -19.14
N THR A 18 -17.62 1.34 -19.90
CA THR A 18 -16.21 0.95 -19.88
C THR A 18 -15.66 1.10 -18.45
N PRO A 19 -14.94 0.11 -17.92
CA PRO A 19 -14.38 0.18 -16.57
C PRO A 19 -13.41 1.37 -16.43
N PRO A 20 -13.41 2.09 -15.29
CA PRO A 20 -12.44 3.15 -15.05
C PRO A 20 -11.02 2.60 -15.02
N LYS A 21 -10.08 3.42 -15.47
CA LYS A 21 -8.66 3.10 -15.40
C LYS A 21 -8.01 3.76 -14.18
N LEU A 22 -7.16 3.02 -13.48
CA LEU A 22 -6.34 3.51 -12.39
C LEU A 22 -4.87 3.44 -12.76
N PHE A 23 -4.22 4.60 -12.81
CA PHE A 23 -2.77 4.71 -12.86
C PHE A 23 -2.19 4.49 -11.46
N TYR A 24 -1.34 3.49 -11.28
CA TYR A 24 -1.01 2.98 -9.94
C TYR A 24 0.41 2.39 -9.83
N VAL A 25 0.82 2.16 -8.58
CA VAL A 25 1.92 1.29 -8.17
C VAL A 25 1.50 0.52 -6.91
N MET A 26 1.90 -0.75 -6.73
CA MET A 26 1.41 -1.58 -5.61
C MET A 26 2.05 -1.22 -4.26
N GLU A 27 3.24 -0.64 -4.30
CA GLU A 27 3.98 -0.16 -3.15
C GLU A 27 3.24 1.01 -2.46
N SER A 28 2.41 1.75 -3.21
CA SER A 28 1.71 2.93 -2.72
C SER A 28 0.47 2.56 -1.90
N ALA A 29 0.50 2.88 -0.59
CA ALA A 29 -0.69 2.73 0.27
C ALA A 29 -1.91 3.49 -0.26
N PRO A 30 -1.81 4.75 -0.74
CA PRO A 30 -2.90 5.42 -1.44
C PRO A 30 -3.49 4.66 -2.62
N CYS A 31 -2.67 3.95 -3.42
CA CYS A 31 -3.17 3.13 -4.52
C CYS A 31 -3.92 1.90 -4.00
N ARG A 32 -3.34 1.18 -3.03
CA ARG A 32 -3.98 0.00 -2.41
C ARG A 32 -5.31 0.35 -1.72
N GLY A 33 -5.41 1.54 -1.12
CA GLY A 33 -6.67 2.04 -0.56
C GLY A 33 -7.78 2.20 -1.62
N VAL A 34 -7.44 2.72 -2.80
CA VAL A 34 -8.38 2.79 -3.94
C VAL A 34 -8.77 1.40 -4.42
N LEU A 35 -7.80 0.48 -4.54
CA LEU A 35 -8.07 -0.90 -4.98
C LEU A 35 -8.99 -1.65 -4.00
N LEU A 36 -8.74 -1.52 -2.70
CA LEU A 36 -9.59 -2.09 -1.65
C LEU A 36 -11.00 -1.50 -1.70
N ALA A 37 -11.13 -0.19 -1.82
CA ALA A 37 -12.44 0.46 -1.91
C ALA A 37 -13.20 0.05 -3.17
N ALA A 38 -12.53 0.02 -4.33
CA ALA A 38 -13.14 -0.43 -5.58
C ALA A 38 -13.63 -1.88 -5.48
N SER A 39 -12.83 -2.76 -4.88
CA SER A 39 -13.21 -4.15 -4.60
C SER A 39 -14.45 -4.23 -3.70
N LEU A 40 -14.46 -3.44 -2.61
CA LEU A 40 -15.57 -3.37 -1.66
C LEU A 40 -16.86 -2.85 -2.29
N ILE A 41 -16.77 -1.85 -3.18
CA ILE A 41 -17.91 -1.28 -3.92
C ILE A 41 -18.38 -2.22 -5.05
N GLY A 42 -17.51 -3.11 -5.54
CA GLY A 42 -17.77 -3.95 -6.70
C GLY A 42 -17.47 -3.27 -8.04
N VAL A 43 -16.55 -2.29 -8.06
CA VAL A 43 -16.06 -1.64 -9.29
C VAL A 43 -14.83 -2.37 -9.82
N ARG A 44 -14.90 -2.82 -11.07
CA ARG A 44 -13.72 -3.30 -11.79
C ARG A 44 -12.90 -2.09 -12.25
N LEU A 45 -11.63 -2.07 -11.91
CA LEU A 45 -10.67 -1.09 -12.43
C LEU A 45 -9.74 -1.74 -13.46
N GLU A 46 -9.50 -1.04 -14.56
CA GLU A 46 -8.37 -1.33 -15.44
C GLU A 46 -7.11 -0.72 -14.84
N LEU A 47 -6.05 -1.51 -14.70
CA LEU A 47 -4.85 -1.08 -13.98
C LEU A 47 -3.73 -0.73 -14.97
N GLU A 48 -3.22 0.49 -14.87
CA GLU A 48 -2.07 0.95 -15.66
C GLU A 48 -0.90 1.30 -14.74
N TRP A 49 0.13 0.45 -14.75
CA TRP A 49 1.31 0.66 -13.90
C TRP A 49 2.13 1.85 -14.39
N VAL A 50 2.63 2.68 -13.46
CA VAL A 50 3.46 3.87 -13.76
C VAL A 50 4.82 3.75 -13.09
N ASP A 51 5.91 3.91 -13.85
CA ASP A 51 7.24 4.05 -13.29
C ASP A 51 7.45 5.46 -12.72
N LEU A 52 7.32 5.60 -11.40
CA LEU A 52 7.51 6.88 -10.72
C LEU A 52 8.97 7.38 -10.73
N ARG A 53 9.93 6.55 -11.15
CA ARG A 53 11.34 6.95 -11.29
C ARG A 53 11.66 7.50 -12.68
N SER A 54 10.78 7.26 -13.66
CA SER A 54 10.93 7.71 -15.03
C SER A 54 10.05 8.93 -15.28
N GLU A 55 10.69 10.10 -15.41
CA GLU A 55 9.96 11.33 -15.79
C GLU A 55 9.31 11.23 -17.17
N ASP A 56 9.85 10.39 -18.06
CA ASP A 56 9.26 10.12 -19.38
C ASP A 56 7.99 9.27 -19.26
N ASP A 57 8.00 8.21 -18.45
CA ASP A 57 6.82 7.36 -18.22
C ASP A 57 5.72 8.15 -17.51
N LYS A 58 6.08 8.94 -16.48
CA LYS A 58 5.15 9.86 -15.79
C LYS A 58 4.54 10.86 -16.77
N ARG A 59 5.35 11.49 -17.63
CA ARG A 59 4.84 12.45 -18.63
C ARG A 59 3.93 11.77 -19.64
N GLN A 60 4.27 10.58 -20.11
CA GLN A 60 3.46 9.83 -21.08
C GLN A 60 2.11 9.41 -20.49
N LYS A 61 2.11 8.87 -19.26
CA LYS A 61 0.92 8.28 -18.65
C LYS A 61 0.07 9.28 -17.89
N LEU A 62 0.68 10.22 -17.17
CA LEU A 62 -0.03 11.18 -16.30
C LEU A 62 -0.06 12.61 -16.87
N GLY A 63 0.77 12.92 -17.87
CA GLY A 63 0.79 14.23 -18.51
C GLY A 63 -0.58 14.63 -19.05
N GLY A 64 -1.03 15.84 -18.69
CA GLY A 64 -2.35 16.37 -19.02
C GLY A 64 -3.53 15.77 -18.22
N LYS A 65 -3.29 14.73 -17.40
CA LYS A 65 -4.31 14.06 -16.58
C LYS A 65 -4.25 14.49 -15.12
N ASN A 66 -3.03 14.53 -14.57
CA ASN A 66 -2.78 14.97 -13.20
C ASN A 66 -1.58 15.93 -13.18
N PRO A 67 -1.78 17.24 -12.94
CA PRO A 67 -0.70 18.23 -12.86
C PRO A 67 0.36 17.91 -11.80
N ALA A 68 -0.01 17.22 -10.71
CA ALA A 68 0.94 16.79 -9.68
C ALA A 68 1.83 15.62 -10.13
N GLY A 69 1.47 14.91 -11.21
CA GLY A 69 2.22 13.76 -11.72
C GLY A 69 2.34 12.62 -10.72
N GLN A 70 1.30 12.41 -9.90
CA GLN A 70 1.27 11.44 -8.80
C GLN A 70 0.29 10.30 -9.08
N VAL A 71 0.51 9.18 -8.40
CA VAL A 71 -0.43 8.06 -8.31
C VAL A 71 -1.03 7.97 -6.90
N PRO A 72 -2.28 7.52 -6.74
CA PRO A 72 -3.20 7.10 -7.80
C PRO A 72 -3.75 8.28 -8.61
N THR A 73 -4.00 8.05 -9.90
CA THR A 73 -4.81 8.91 -10.76
C THR A 73 -5.87 8.03 -11.43
N LEU A 74 -7.14 8.43 -11.34
CA LEU A 74 -8.26 7.78 -12.02
C LEU A 74 -8.49 8.44 -13.38
N ASP A 75 -8.85 7.64 -14.38
CA ASP A 75 -9.47 8.02 -15.63
C ASP A 75 -10.79 7.25 -15.77
N ASP A 76 -11.91 7.89 -15.43
CA ASP A 76 -13.23 7.38 -15.79
C ASP A 76 -13.65 8.02 -17.11
N ASN A 77 -13.26 7.40 -18.22
CA ASN A 77 -13.74 7.75 -19.57
C ASN A 77 -13.50 9.23 -19.95
N GLY A 78 -12.32 9.75 -19.63
CA GLY A 78 -11.93 11.15 -19.88
C GLY A 78 -12.16 12.08 -18.69
N TYR A 79 -12.80 11.61 -17.62
CA TYR A 79 -12.81 12.31 -16.33
C TYR A 79 -11.58 11.90 -15.50
N TYR A 80 -10.66 12.84 -15.32
CA TYR A 80 -9.45 12.62 -14.53
C TYR A 80 -9.64 13.10 -13.09
N LEU A 81 -9.29 12.23 -12.13
CA LEU A 81 -9.34 12.55 -10.71
C LEU A 81 -8.08 12.04 -10.00
N SER A 82 -7.39 12.92 -9.30
CA SER A 82 -6.31 12.59 -8.37
C SER A 82 -6.79 12.66 -6.92
N GLU A 83 -5.91 12.38 -5.97
CA GLU A 83 -6.20 12.21 -4.53
C GLU A 83 -6.97 10.93 -4.22
N SER A 84 -6.25 9.94 -3.67
CA SER A 84 -6.79 8.61 -3.33
C SER A 84 -8.12 8.63 -2.61
N ARG A 85 -8.30 9.48 -1.59
CA ARG A 85 -9.56 9.52 -0.81
C ARG A 85 -10.69 10.20 -1.57
N ALA A 86 -10.38 11.18 -2.43
CA ALA A 86 -11.36 11.74 -3.36
C ALA A 86 -11.79 10.70 -4.40
N ILE A 87 -10.86 9.93 -4.95
CA ILE A 87 -11.15 8.80 -5.86
C ILE A 87 -12.05 7.78 -5.16
N ILE A 88 -11.74 7.39 -3.93
CA ILE A 88 -12.56 6.46 -3.13
C ILE A 88 -14.00 6.98 -2.94
N MET A 89 -14.16 8.24 -2.54
CA MET A 89 -15.48 8.88 -2.38
C MET A 89 -16.24 8.97 -3.71
N TYR A 90 -15.53 9.30 -4.80
CA TYR A 90 -16.09 9.37 -6.15
C TYR A 90 -16.61 8.00 -6.60
N LEU A 91 -15.81 6.94 -6.46
CA LEU A 91 -16.22 5.58 -6.83
C LEU A 91 -17.47 5.15 -6.06
N ALA A 92 -17.55 5.49 -4.76
CA ALA A 92 -18.74 5.19 -3.96
C ALA A 92 -19.98 5.95 -4.45
N ASN A 93 -19.85 7.26 -4.68
CA ASN A 93 -20.97 8.07 -5.14
C ASN A 93 -21.44 7.68 -6.56
N GLU A 94 -20.52 7.31 -7.45
CA GLU A 94 -20.81 7.05 -8.86
C GLU A 94 -21.30 5.62 -9.12
N TYR A 95 -20.74 4.61 -8.43
CA TYR A 95 -20.95 3.20 -8.79
C TYR A 95 -21.86 2.41 -7.84
N MET A 96 -22.14 2.90 -6.62
CA MET A 96 -23.04 2.18 -5.70
C MET A 96 -24.53 2.25 -6.08
N GLY A 97 -24.90 3.12 -7.01
CA GLY A 97 -26.29 3.30 -7.42
C GLY A 97 -27.17 3.76 -6.27
N SER A 98 -28.24 3.03 -5.95
CA SER A 98 -29.13 3.38 -4.82
C SER A 98 -28.57 2.96 -3.45
N ASP A 99 -27.68 1.96 -3.41
CA ASP A 99 -27.03 1.51 -2.17
C ASP A 99 -26.15 2.63 -1.62
N ASP A 100 -26.24 2.88 -0.33
CA ASP A 100 -25.40 3.84 0.39
C ASP A 100 -24.77 3.24 1.65
N SER A 101 -24.80 1.92 1.82
CA SER A 101 -24.28 1.22 3.00
C SER A 101 -22.81 1.52 3.31
N LEU A 102 -21.95 1.53 2.29
CA LEU A 102 -20.51 1.80 2.40
C LEU A 102 -20.18 3.29 2.48
N TYR A 103 -21.07 4.16 2.01
CA TYR A 103 -20.91 5.61 2.06
C TYR A 103 -22.27 6.32 2.21
N PRO A 104 -22.83 6.38 3.43
CA PRO A 104 -24.22 6.79 3.67
C PRO A 104 -24.54 8.18 3.16
N ARG A 105 -25.74 8.43 2.65
CA ARG A 105 -26.18 9.79 2.26
C ARG A 105 -26.66 10.63 3.45
N ASP A 106 -27.04 9.98 4.55
CA ASP A 106 -27.34 10.66 5.81
C ASP A 106 -26.14 11.49 6.26
N ALA A 107 -26.37 12.78 6.52
CA ALA A 107 -25.29 13.74 6.80
C ALA A 107 -24.46 13.38 8.03
N LYS A 108 -25.09 12.82 9.08
CA LYS A 108 -24.39 12.46 10.32
C LYS A 108 -23.53 11.23 10.11
N LYS A 109 -24.07 10.19 9.48
CA LYS A 109 -23.33 8.97 9.15
C LYS A 109 -22.19 9.26 8.17
N ARG A 110 -22.45 10.05 7.12
CA ARG A 110 -21.43 10.50 6.17
C ARG A 110 -20.32 11.27 6.87
N GLY A 111 -20.67 12.17 7.79
CA GLY A 111 -19.71 12.93 8.58
C GLY A 111 -18.74 12.04 9.37
N LEU A 112 -19.17 10.87 9.84
CA LEU A 112 -18.29 9.90 10.50
C LEU A 112 -17.31 9.24 9.52
N VAL A 113 -17.78 8.85 8.33
CA VAL A 113 -16.93 8.28 7.27
C VAL A 113 -15.90 9.31 6.80
N ASP A 114 -16.36 10.53 6.49
CA ASP A 114 -15.50 11.62 6.04
C ASP A 114 -14.45 11.96 7.10
N ARG A 115 -14.86 12.05 8.38
CA ARG A 115 -13.92 12.26 9.50
C ARG A 115 -12.79 11.23 9.47
N MET A 116 -13.09 9.96 9.23
CA MET A 116 -12.07 8.91 9.23
C MET A 116 -11.17 8.96 7.99
N LEU A 117 -11.70 9.28 6.81
CA LEU A 117 -10.90 9.51 5.60
C LEU A 117 -9.93 10.69 5.78
N PHE A 118 -10.40 11.80 6.36
CA PHE A 118 -9.57 12.98 6.63
C PHE A 118 -8.59 12.74 7.78
N PHE A 119 -8.96 11.97 8.81
CA PHE A 119 -8.06 11.54 9.87
C PHE A 119 -6.90 10.70 9.30
N ASP A 120 -7.22 9.75 8.42
CA ASP A 120 -6.23 8.92 7.76
C ASP A 120 -5.24 9.77 6.95
N MET A 121 -5.73 10.66 6.07
CA MET A 121 -4.88 11.53 5.27
C MET A 121 -4.06 12.52 6.11
N GLY A 122 -4.71 13.22 7.03
CA GLY A 122 -4.14 14.37 7.74
C GLY A 122 -3.39 14.03 9.01
N THR A 123 -3.61 12.84 9.57
CA THR A 123 -3.01 12.41 10.84
C THR A 123 -2.28 11.09 10.71
N LEU A 124 -2.97 10.00 10.36
CA LEU A 124 -2.37 8.66 10.40
C LEU A 124 -1.30 8.48 9.33
N PHE A 125 -1.67 8.53 8.05
CA PHE A 125 -0.74 8.42 6.93
C PHE A 125 0.29 9.56 6.95
N LYS A 126 -0.14 10.79 7.29
CA LYS A 126 0.77 11.95 7.41
C LYS A 126 1.89 11.71 8.42
N SER A 127 1.58 11.24 9.62
CA SER A 127 2.58 10.98 10.66
C SER A 127 3.58 9.92 10.23
N PHE A 128 3.10 8.82 9.61
CA PHE A 128 3.95 7.80 9.01
C PHE A 128 4.83 8.37 7.90
N ALA A 129 4.23 9.13 6.98
CA ALA A 129 4.91 9.71 5.84
C ALA A 129 6.05 10.64 6.28
N ASP A 130 5.78 11.51 7.26
CA ASP A 130 6.77 12.43 7.83
C ASP A 130 7.91 11.69 8.55
N TYR A 131 7.62 10.54 9.17
CA TYR A 131 8.59 9.70 9.88
C TYR A 131 9.46 8.88 8.91
N TYR A 132 8.82 8.10 8.02
CA TYR A 132 9.47 7.01 7.30
C TYR A 132 9.95 7.41 5.90
N LEU A 133 9.18 8.21 5.14
CA LEU A 133 9.53 8.49 3.74
C LEU A 133 10.81 9.31 3.57
N PRO A 134 11.13 10.33 4.41
CA PRO A 134 12.42 11.01 4.33
C PRO A 134 13.61 10.09 4.61
N PHE A 135 13.44 9.12 5.50
CA PHE A 135 14.46 8.10 5.75
C PHE A 135 14.64 7.18 4.55
N MET A 136 13.52 6.69 4.02
CA MET A 136 13.50 5.77 2.89
C MET A 136 14.06 6.40 1.61
N PHE A 137 13.64 7.62 1.25
CA PHE A 137 14.04 8.27 -0.01
C PHE A 137 15.32 9.10 0.08
N ALA A 138 15.63 9.70 1.23
CA ALA A 138 16.74 10.65 1.37
C ALA A 138 17.78 10.24 2.42
N GLY A 139 17.62 9.08 3.07
CA GLY A 139 18.51 8.62 4.14
C GLY A 139 18.49 9.52 5.39
N ALA A 140 17.46 10.36 5.55
CA ALA A 140 17.32 11.24 6.71
C ALA A 140 17.11 10.39 7.98
N ILE A 141 17.76 10.74 9.08
CA ILE A 141 17.58 10.01 10.34
C ILE A 141 16.21 10.39 10.94
N PRO A 142 15.30 9.43 11.16
CA PRO A 142 14.05 9.70 11.85
C PRO A 142 14.31 10.20 13.28
N THR A 143 13.53 11.19 13.72
CA THR A 143 13.65 11.73 15.07
C THR A 143 12.67 11.04 16.02
N GLN A 144 13.01 10.98 17.31
CA GLN A 144 12.11 10.45 18.33
C GLN A 144 10.76 11.18 18.32
N ARG A 145 10.76 12.51 18.14
CA ARG A 145 9.53 13.30 18.01
C ARG A 145 8.61 12.80 16.90
N LYS A 146 9.14 12.51 15.71
CA LYS A 146 8.34 12.01 14.59
C LYS A 146 7.79 10.61 14.87
N LEU A 147 8.57 9.75 15.55
CA LEU A 147 8.08 8.46 16.01
C LEU A 147 6.93 8.61 17.02
N ASP A 148 7.06 9.56 17.96
CA ASP A 148 6.03 9.86 18.94
C ASP A 148 4.75 10.38 18.28
N ASP A 149 4.86 11.14 17.19
CA ASP A 149 3.71 11.57 16.38
C ASP A 149 2.98 10.38 15.74
N VAL A 150 3.71 9.37 15.22
CA VAL A 150 3.09 8.11 14.71
C VAL A 150 2.39 7.36 15.84
N LYS A 151 3.05 7.19 16.99
CA LYS A 151 2.47 6.52 18.16
C LYS A 151 1.23 7.23 18.68
N LYS A 152 1.23 8.57 18.65
CA LYS A 152 0.10 9.42 19.03
C LYS A 152 -1.05 9.26 18.05
N ALA A 153 -0.78 9.20 16.75
CA ALA A 153 -1.81 8.94 15.74
C ALA A 153 -2.49 7.59 15.96
N PHE A 154 -1.72 6.52 16.20
CA PHE A 154 -2.28 5.20 16.56
C PHE A 154 -3.05 5.22 17.88
N ALA A 155 -2.56 5.91 18.91
CA ALA A 155 -3.27 6.01 20.19
C ALA A 155 -4.60 6.76 20.06
N VAL A 156 -4.68 7.75 19.16
CA VAL A 156 -5.93 8.44 18.84
C VAL A 156 -6.86 7.52 18.05
N PHE A 157 -6.33 6.80 17.05
CA PHE A 157 -7.12 5.88 16.24
C PHE A 157 -7.72 4.75 17.10
N ASP A 158 -6.92 4.17 17.99
CA ASP A 158 -7.35 3.14 18.94
C ASP A 158 -8.50 3.61 19.83
N LYS A 159 -8.46 4.87 20.28
CA LYS A 159 -9.57 5.47 21.04
C LYS A 159 -10.80 5.74 20.17
N MET A 160 -10.62 6.14 18.91
CA MET A 160 -11.73 6.39 18.00
C MET A 160 -12.51 5.10 17.66
N LEU A 161 -11.83 3.95 17.69
CA LEU A 161 -12.43 2.62 17.49
C LEU A 161 -13.09 2.04 18.74
N ALA A 162 -12.98 2.70 19.89
CA ALA A 162 -13.55 2.19 21.14
C ALA A 162 -15.09 2.10 21.04
N GLY A 163 -15.63 0.88 21.14
CA GLY A 163 -17.06 0.63 21.04
C GLY A 163 -17.61 0.64 19.61
N SER A 164 -16.78 0.41 18.60
CA SER A 164 -17.20 0.25 17.21
C SER A 164 -16.47 -0.90 16.53
N ASP A 165 -17.17 -1.64 15.66
CA ASP A 165 -16.56 -2.74 14.92
C ASP A 165 -15.66 -2.24 13.77
N TYR A 166 -16.06 -1.14 13.13
CA TYR A 166 -15.40 -0.51 11.98
C TYR A 166 -15.14 0.98 12.24
N ALA A 167 -14.39 1.63 11.36
CA ALA A 167 -13.86 2.98 11.57
C ALA A 167 -14.96 4.04 11.80
N ALA A 168 -16.11 3.88 11.16
CA ALA A 168 -17.23 4.83 11.21
C ALA A 168 -18.46 4.31 11.99
N GLY A 169 -18.35 3.17 12.68
CA GLY A 169 -19.44 2.55 13.43
C GLY A 169 -19.43 1.03 13.31
N ASP A 170 -20.60 0.40 13.30
CA ASP A 170 -20.72 -1.07 13.37
C ASP A 170 -20.72 -1.76 12.00
N ALA A 171 -20.67 -1.00 10.91
CA ALA A 171 -20.64 -1.52 9.54
C ALA A 171 -19.39 -1.02 8.80
N ILE A 172 -18.87 -1.86 7.92
CA ILE A 172 -17.73 -1.52 7.08
C ILE A 172 -18.09 -0.40 6.10
N THR A 173 -17.15 0.52 5.89
CA THR A 173 -17.30 1.66 4.99
C THR A 173 -16.06 1.84 4.12
N ILE A 174 -16.15 2.76 3.17
CA ILE A 174 -14.99 3.15 2.34
C ILE A 174 -13.80 3.72 3.16
N ALA A 175 -14.03 4.20 4.39
CA ALA A 175 -12.95 4.65 5.26
C ALA A 175 -12.05 3.50 5.70
N ASP A 176 -12.63 2.32 5.94
CA ASP A 176 -11.88 1.13 6.37
C ASP A 176 -10.88 0.67 5.31
N ALA A 177 -11.23 0.77 4.03
CA ALA A 177 -10.33 0.46 2.92
C ALA A 177 -9.08 1.36 2.90
N ALA A 178 -9.25 2.67 3.08
CA ALA A 178 -8.14 3.63 3.10
C ALA A 178 -7.23 3.42 4.32
N LEU A 179 -7.84 3.29 5.50
CA LEU A 179 -7.15 3.05 6.76
C LEU A 179 -6.39 1.72 6.76
N ALA A 180 -6.98 0.64 6.22
CA ALA A 180 -6.36 -0.68 6.19
C ALA A 180 -5.09 -0.68 5.32
N ALA A 181 -5.11 0.04 4.19
CA ALA A 181 -3.92 0.23 3.36
C ALA A 181 -2.80 0.97 4.10
N THR A 182 -3.14 1.99 4.90
CA THR A 182 -2.18 2.72 5.75
C THR A 182 -1.64 1.84 6.87
N VAL A 183 -2.50 1.15 7.64
CA VAL A 183 -2.09 0.31 8.77
C VAL A 183 -1.22 -0.85 8.31
N SER A 184 -1.60 -1.54 7.23
CA SER A 184 -0.78 -2.61 6.64
C SER A 184 0.60 -2.13 6.21
N THR A 185 0.73 -0.91 5.68
CA THR A 185 2.05 -0.32 5.38
C THR A 185 2.90 -0.12 6.62
N ILE A 186 2.29 0.38 7.69
CA ILE A 186 3.02 0.70 8.93
C ILE A 186 3.45 -0.60 9.63
N GLU A 187 2.61 -1.62 9.58
CA GLU A 187 2.86 -2.98 10.09
C GLU A 187 4.08 -3.61 9.39
N VAL A 188 4.10 -3.69 8.06
CA VAL A 188 5.14 -4.43 7.31
C VAL A 188 6.54 -3.82 7.41
N VAL A 189 6.67 -2.54 7.75
CA VAL A 189 7.98 -1.90 8.00
C VAL A 189 8.28 -1.72 9.50
N GLU A 190 7.47 -2.33 10.36
CA GLU A 190 7.68 -2.45 11.80
C GLU A 190 7.98 -1.12 12.51
N VAL A 191 7.36 -0.02 12.07
CA VAL A 191 7.56 1.30 12.72
C VAL A 191 7.11 1.26 14.19
N LEU A 192 6.05 0.49 14.44
CA LEU A 192 5.56 0.15 15.77
C LEU A 192 4.87 -1.22 15.72
N LYS A 193 4.67 -1.81 16.91
CA LYS A 193 3.86 -3.02 17.07
C LYS A 193 2.39 -2.63 17.19
N ILE A 194 1.59 -3.01 16.20
CA ILE A 194 0.17 -2.65 16.13
C ILE A 194 -0.66 -3.34 17.23
N GLU A 195 -0.16 -4.46 17.75
CA GLU A 195 -0.75 -5.24 18.85
C GLU A 195 -0.79 -4.47 20.18
N ASN A 196 0.02 -3.40 20.31
CA ASN A 196 -0.05 -2.50 21.47
C ASN A 196 -1.29 -1.60 21.45
N TYR A 197 -2.07 -1.61 20.37
CA TYR A 197 -3.28 -0.84 20.16
C TYR A 197 -4.44 -1.81 19.95
N PRO A 198 -5.07 -2.29 21.04
CA PRO A 198 -5.96 -3.45 20.98
C PRO A 198 -7.18 -3.27 20.09
N ASN A 199 -7.75 -2.06 20.01
CA ASN A 199 -8.89 -1.79 19.13
C ASN A 199 -8.43 -1.72 17.67
N VAL A 200 -7.27 -1.12 17.39
CA VAL A 200 -6.69 -1.12 16.03
C VAL A 200 -6.37 -2.55 15.59
N TRP A 201 -5.77 -3.35 16.45
CA TRP A 201 -5.44 -4.75 16.16
C TRP A 201 -6.69 -5.56 15.82
N ALA A 202 -7.73 -5.48 16.65
CA ALA A 202 -8.99 -6.18 16.42
C ALA A 202 -9.71 -5.68 15.15
N TRP A 203 -9.79 -4.37 14.96
CA TRP A 203 -10.37 -3.74 13.77
C TRP A 203 -9.65 -4.16 12.49
N TYR A 204 -8.32 -4.20 12.52
CA TYR A 204 -7.53 -4.55 11.36
C TYR A 204 -7.72 -6.03 10.98
N GLY A 205 -7.82 -6.93 11.97
CA GLY A 205 -8.22 -8.32 11.75
C GLY A 205 -9.58 -8.44 11.05
N ARG A 206 -10.60 -7.73 11.55
CA ARG A 206 -11.93 -7.68 10.91
C ARG A 206 -11.88 -7.13 9.48
N CYS A 207 -11.06 -6.12 9.22
CA CYS A 207 -10.89 -5.57 7.89
C CYS A 207 -10.32 -6.58 6.89
N LYS A 208 -9.34 -7.42 7.30
CA LYS A 208 -8.78 -8.46 6.44
C LYS A 208 -9.84 -9.47 5.99
N GLU A 209 -10.80 -9.78 6.86
CA GLU A 209 -11.91 -10.70 6.58
C GLU A 209 -13.02 -10.04 5.74
N ALA A 210 -13.35 -8.78 6.04
CA ALA A 210 -14.48 -8.09 5.45
C ALA A 210 -14.18 -7.40 4.10
N LEU A 211 -12.92 -7.05 3.82
CA LEU A 211 -12.53 -6.43 2.56
C LEU A 211 -12.34 -7.49 1.46
N PRO A 212 -13.13 -7.45 0.37
CA PRO A 212 -13.00 -8.43 -0.71
C PRO A 212 -11.64 -8.31 -1.41
N ASP A 213 -11.06 -9.46 -1.78
CA ASP A 213 -9.75 -9.55 -2.43
C ASP A 213 -8.59 -8.89 -1.65
N TYR A 214 -8.68 -8.81 -0.32
CA TYR A 214 -7.72 -8.08 0.53
C TYR A 214 -6.25 -8.35 0.15
N GLU A 215 -5.82 -9.61 0.09
CA GLU A 215 -4.42 -9.95 -0.21
C GLU A 215 -3.96 -9.49 -1.60
N ARG A 216 -4.86 -9.54 -2.58
CA ARG A 216 -4.54 -9.16 -3.97
C ARG A 216 -4.55 -7.65 -4.15
N ALA A 217 -5.50 -6.96 -3.53
CA ALA A 217 -5.65 -5.51 -3.59
C ALA A 217 -4.67 -4.79 -2.65
N ASN A 218 -4.21 -5.46 -1.59
CA ASN A 218 -3.40 -4.88 -0.53
C ASN A 218 -2.12 -5.68 -0.15
N PRO A 219 -1.26 -6.10 -1.10
CA PRO A 219 0.00 -6.76 -0.80
C PRO A 219 1.03 -5.77 -0.25
N ALA A 220 0.89 -5.41 1.03
CA ALA A 220 1.74 -4.41 1.68
C ALA A 220 3.23 -4.80 1.67
N VAL A 221 3.56 -6.08 1.56
CA VAL A 221 4.94 -6.58 1.38
C VAL A 221 5.66 -5.95 0.18
N GLU A 222 4.95 -5.49 -0.85
CA GLU A 222 5.58 -4.78 -1.97
C GLU A 222 6.17 -3.43 -1.52
N PHE A 223 5.55 -2.76 -0.55
CA PHE A 223 6.12 -1.57 0.06
C PHE A 223 7.38 -1.89 0.88
N GLU A 224 7.37 -2.98 1.65
CA GLU A 224 8.53 -3.42 2.43
C GLU A 224 9.73 -3.72 1.52
N LYS A 225 9.53 -4.53 0.47
CA LYS A 225 10.57 -4.84 -0.53
C LYS A 225 11.15 -3.57 -1.15
N PHE A 226 10.26 -2.63 -1.52
CA PHE A 226 10.65 -1.34 -2.08
C PHE A 226 11.44 -0.50 -1.09
N ALA A 227 11.01 -0.42 0.18
CA ALA A 227 11.70 0.29 1.23
C ALA A 227 13.09 -0.31 1.48
N ILE A 228 13.20 -1.65 1.57
CA ILE A 228 14.48 -2.36 1.73
C ILE A 228 15.41 -2.05 0.57
N ALA A 229 14.94 -2.10 -0.68
CA ALA A 229 15.77 -1.79 -1.84
C ALA A 229 16.30 -0.34 -1.80
N LEU A 230 15.43 0.64 -1.49
CA LEU A 230 15.84 2.05 -1.36
C LEU A 230 16.82 2.28 -0.21
N ILE A 231 16.64 1.56 0.91
CA ILE A 231 17.47 1.72 2.10
C ILE A 231 18.79 0.97 1.93
N THR A 232 18.85 -0.21 1.33
CA THR A 232 20.07 -1.05 1.37
C THR A 232 21.00 -0.79 0.18
N GLU A 233 20.50 -0.37 -0.97
CA GLU A 233 21.33 -0.22 -2.18
C GLU A 233 22.00 1.16 -2.29
N PRO A 234 23.36 1.24 -2.31
CA PRO A 234 24.08 2.50 -2.44
C PRO A 234 23.77 3.26 -3.74
N SER A 235 23.59 2.55 -4.84
CA SER A 235 23.22 3.10 -6.16
C SER A 235 21.84 3.76 -6.14
N THR A 236 20.90 3.16 -5.42
CA THR A 236 19.51 3.61 -5.35
C THR A 236 19.36 4.81 -4.42
N ARG A 237 20.12 4.85 -3.32
CA ARG A 237 20.27 6.06 -2.48
C ARG A 237 20.92 7.21 -3.25
N GLN A 238 21.95 6.95 -4.04
CA GLN A 238 22.61 7.99 -4.85
C GLN A 238 21.67 8.55 -5.93
N LEU A 239 20.83 7.72 -6.55
CA LEU A 239 19.84 8.15 -7.54
C LEU A 239 18.81 9.10 -6.92
N PHE A 240 18.22 8.77 -5.77
CA PHE A 240 17.24 9.65 -5.11
C PHE A 240 17.89 10.87 -4.41
N ALA A 241 19.12 10.75 -3.89
CA ALA A 241 19.88 11.90 -3.38
C ALA A 241 20.27 12.88 -4.50
N ALA A 242 20.58 12.38 -5.70
CA ALA A 242 20.83 13.19 -6.88
C ALA A 242 19.54 13.87 -7.39
N LEU A 243 18.40 13.17 -7.37
CA LEU A 243 17.09 13.73 -7.75
C LEU A 243 16.53 14.73 -6.73
N SER A 244 16.91 14.62 -5.45
CA SER A 244 16.50 15.52 -4.37
C SER A 244 17.48 16.68 -4.08
N GLY A 245 18.56 16.77 -4.85
CA GLY A 245 19.44 17.96 -4.90
C GLY A 245 20.25 18.27 -3.63
N ARG A 246 20.52 17.31 -2.73
CA ARG A 246 21.31 17.56 -1.51
C ARG A 246 22.31 16.44 -1.21
N PHE A 247 23.60 16.74 -1.39
CA PHE A 247 24.72 15.88 -1.00
C PHE A 247 25.45 16.40 0.25
N LYS A 248 25.77 15.48 1.17
CA LYS A 248 27.09 15.31 1.81
C LYS A 248 27.17 13.89 2.38
N VAL A 249 28.01 13.05 1.77
CA VAL A 249 28.30 11.68 2.23
C VAL A 249 29.30 11.78 3.37
N MET A 250 28.96 11.25 4.55
CA MET A 250 29.91 11.05 5.63
C MET A 250 29.76 9.63 6.19
N SER A 251 30.91 9.02 6.46
CA SER A 251 31.17 7.57 6.58
C SER A 251 30.22 6.80 7.51
N TRP A 252 29.64 5.75 6.94
CA TRP A 252 28.51 4.96 7.45
C TRP A 252 28.88 3.96 8.56
N THR A 253 30.14 3.51 8.61
CA THR A 253 30.63 2.46 9.54
C THR A 253 30.57 2.84 11.03
N MET A 254 30.67 4.13 11.38
CA MET A 254 30.55 4.58 12.77
C MET A 254 29.11 4.73 13.27
N ARG A 255 28.12 4.79 12.36
CA ARG A 255 26.72 5.12 12.70
C ARG A 255 25.86 3.88 12.98
N MET A 256 26.26 2.72 12.45
CA MET A 256 25.63 1.41 12.69
C MET A 256 25.68 1.00 14.16
N ASN A 257 26.80 1.27 14.84
CA ASN A 257 27.05 0.78 16.21
C ASN A 257 26.29 1.55 17.31
N LYS A 258 25.50 2.57 16.97
CA LYS A 258 24.79 3.44 17.94
C LYS A 258 23.28 3.53 17.72
N ASN A 259 22.72 2.84 16.73
CA ASN A 259 21.29 2.92 16.42
C ASN A 259 20.64 1.52 16.40
N PRO A 260 19.81 1.17 17.40
CA PRO A 260 19.14 -0.12 17.50
C PRO A 260 18.26 -0.46 16.28
N GLN A 261 17.69 0.54 15.60
CA GLN A 261 16.87 0.30 14.41
C GLN A 261 17.68 -0.01 13.15
N LEU A 262 18.93 0.45 13.06
CA LEU A 262 19.85 0.07 11.97
C LEU A 262 20.44 -1.32 12.21
N GLN A 263 20.62 -1.72 13.48
CA GLN A 263 20.97 -3.09 13.85
C GLN A 263 19.84 -4.08 13.51
N LEU A 264 18.57 -3.68 13.67
CA LEU A 264 17.42 -4.49 13.21
C LEU A 264 17.45 -4.72 11.70
N ALA A 265 17.74 -3.68 10.89
CA ALA A 265 17.82 -3.81 9.44
C ALA A 265 18.95 -4.76 8.98
N GLU A 266 20.08 -4.79 9.71
CA GLU A 266 21.17 -5.75 9.47
C GLU A 266 20.77 -7.19 9.87
N THR A 267 20.01 -7.32 10.96
CA THR A 267 19.52 -8.61 11.48
C THR A 267 18.41 -9.21 10.61
N LEU A 268 17.56 -8.37 10.01
CA LEU A 268 16.51 -8.76 9.06
C LEU A 268 17.07 -9.07 7.66
N ALA A 269 18.21 -8.49 7.29
CA ALA A 269 18.87 -8.77 6.01
C ALA A 269 19.63 -10.11 5.99
N LEU A 270 20.19 -10.55 7.13
CA LEU A 270 21.03 -11.76 7.21
C LEU A 270 20.32 -13.07 6.81
N PRO A 271 19.04 -13.34 7.18
CA PRO A 271 18.31 -14.53 6.72
C PRO A 271 17.97 -14.50 5.22
N ILE A 272 17.75 -13.30 4.67
CA ILE A 272 17.42 -13.10 3.24
C ILE A 272 18.67 -13.35 2.38
N PHE A 273 19.86 -12.96 2.85
CA PHE A 273 21.13 -13.26 2.18
C PHE A 273 21.48 -14.76 2.19
N SER A 274 21.16 -15.48 3.27
CA SER A 274 21.33 -16.94 3.35
C SER A 274 20.44 -17.67 2.32
N SER A 275 19.19 -17.22 2.18
CA SER A 275 18.23 -17.77 1.21
C SER A 275 18.59 -17.47 -0.26
N MET A 276 19.33 -16.40 -0.55
CA MET A 276 19.75 -16.05 -1.91
C MET A 276 21.06 -16.70 -2.34
N ALA A 277 21.92 -17.10 -1.39
CA ALA A 277 23.18 -17.79 -1.70
C ALA A 277 22.95 -19.19 -2.30
N ASP A 278 21.90 -19.91 -1.87
CA ASP A 278 21.59 -21.26 -2.38
C ASP A 278 20.96 -21.29 -3.79
N VAL A 279 20.51 -20.15 -4.32
CA VAL A 279 19.90 -20.07 -5.66
C VAL A 279 20.95 -19.87 -6.77
N THR A 280 22.23 -19.71 -6.42
CA THR A 280 23.32 -19.51 -7.40
C THR A 280 24.11 -20.77 -7.77
N ALA A 281 23.80 -21.93 -7.17
CA ALA A 281 24.38 -23.21 -7.58
C ALA A 281 23.39 -23.99 -8.46
N GLY A 282 23.37 -23.67 -9.76
CA GLY A 282 22.39 -24.18 -10.71
C GLY A 282 22.29 -25.72 -10.78
N ARG A 283 21.05 -26.23 -10.67
CA ARG A 283 20.53 -27.37 -11.43
C ARG A 283 19.03 -27.14 -11.73
N PRO A 284 18.55 -27.45 -12.95
CA PRO A 284 17.14 -27.29 -13.28
C PRO A 284 16.29 -28.40 -12.65
N VAL A 285 15.18 -28.02 -12.02
CA VAL A 285 14.11 -28.93 -11.57
C VAL A 285 13.01 -28.91 -12.63
N PRO A 286 12.60 -30.06 -13.20
CA PRO A 286 11.59 -30.08 -14.24
C PRO A 286 10.18 -29.81 -13.70
N LEU A 287 9.43 -29.01 -14.45
CA LEU A 287 7.99 -28.80 -14.29
C LEU A 287 7.24 -30.02 -14.87
N PHE A 288 6.42 -30.66 -14.04
CA PHE A 288 5.57 -31.85 -14.25
C PHE A 288 6.17 -33.24 -13.97
N PRO A 289 5.39 -34.16 -13.37
CA PRO A 289 5.82 -35.54 -13.15
C PRO A 289 5.82 -36.32 -14.46
N ALA A 290 6.92 -37.02 -14.74
CA ALA A 290 7.00 -37.96 -15.86
C ALA A 290 5.99 -39.09 -15.68
N THR A 291 5.16 -39.31 -16.70
CA THR A 291 4.34 -40.51 -16.86
C THR A 291 5.23 -41.75 -16.83
N ARG A 292 4.92 -42.71 -15.94
CA ARG A 292 5.56 -44.03 -15.89
C ARG A 292 5.46 -44.72 -17.25
N ALA A 293 6.60 -44.98 -17.88
CA ALA A 293 6.72 -45.97 -18.94
C ALA A 293 6.77 -47.37 -18.32
N SER A 294 5.94 -48.28 -18.83
CA SER A 294 5.93 -49.70 -18.50
C SER A 294 7.24 -50.39 -18.93
N PRO A 295 7.68 -51.48 -18.27
CA PRO A 295 8.91 -52.18 -18.65
C PRO A 295 8.70 -53.06 -19.92
N PRO A 296 9.77 -53.36 -20.69
CA PRO A 296 9.68 -54.20 -21.88
C PRO A 296 9.64 -55.70 -21.51
N PRO A 297 9.25 -56.59 -22.45
CA PRO A 297 9.08 -58.01 -22.15
C PRO A 297 10.42 -58.73 -22.11
N GLY A 298 10.56 -59.58 -21.09
CA GLY A 298 11.62 -60.57 -20.90
C GLY A 298 11.20 -61.55 -19.82
#